data_AF-A0A3N5RA65-F1
#
_entry.id   AF-A0A3N5RA65-F1
#
_cell.length_a   1.000
_cell.length_b   1.000
_cell.length_c   1.000
_cell.angle_alpha   90.00
_cell.angle_beta   90.00
_cell.angle_gamma   90.00
#
_symmetry.space_group_name_H-M   'P 1'
#
loop_
_entity.id
_entity.type
_entity.pdbx_description
1 polymer ?
#
loop_
_entity_poly.entity_id
_entity_poly.type
_entity_poly.pdbx_seq_one_letter_code
_entity_poly.pdbx_strand_id
1 'polypeptide(L)'
;MPAIQLALLKQQAVLLAGSFDRPSAFLTGFQALLSFYADRAYRPGLSGSPPPLLHTYNVPKPILRQVFQEVCPLVQQFPDQAFALCEALWKQENLECRLLTASILGAVPVARSEETIERVCRWLPEETDTGLIDTFFDQALRPLRVEKQLRFQQLLQDWLKSNHVAEQRLGMRALQALLEDPKFDNIPFVIKQLTPFVRNIPSRLRPDLLKVFQTVVRRSPGEAAYFLHHNLSIPDSPDTAYVARKSLKLFPEDLQDSLRAAMRGEIVS
;
A
#
# COMPACT_ATOMS: atom_id res chain seq x y z
N MET A 1 -21.22 -20.14 -9.85
CA MET A 1 -20.00 -19.74 -10.59
C MET A 1 -19.73 -20.78 -11.68
N PRO A 2 -19.47 -20.38 -12.94
CA PRO A 2 -19.04 -21.33 -13.97
C PRO A 2 -17.67 -21.93 -13.61
N ALA A 3 -17.44 -23.20 -13.93
CA ALA A 3 -16.12 -23.81 -13.77
C ALA A 3 -15.11 -23.06 -14.66
N ILE A 4 -14.00 -22.59 -14.08
CA ILE A 4 -12.99 -21.81 -14.81
C ILE A 4 -12.26 -22.76 -15.78
N GLN A 5 -12.55 -22.64 -17.07
CA GLN A 5 -11.81 -23.33 -18.11
C GLN A 5 -10.57 -22.50 -18.47
N LEU A 6 -9.40 -22.89 -17.94
CA LEU A 6 -8.15 -22.13 -18.09
C LEU A 6 -7.77 -21.86 -19.55
N ALA A 7 -8.00 -22.82 -20.44
CA ALA A 7 -7.72 -22.67 -21.87
C ALA A 7 -8.58 -21.58 -22.53
N LEU A 8 -9.88 -21.56 -22.22
CA LEU A 8 -10.81 -20.54 -22.71
C LEU A 8 -10.46 -19.15 -22.14
N LEU A 9 -10.19 -19.08 -20.84
CA LEU A 9 -9.76 -17.84 -20.18
C LEU A 9 -8.50 -17.27 -20.83
N LYS A 10 -7.51 -18.13 -21.14
CA LYS A 10 -6.29 -17.70 -21.83
C LYS A 10 -6.60 -17.14 -23.22
N GLN A 11 -7.45 -17.81 -24.02
CA GLN A 11 -7.85 -17.29 -25.33
C GLN A 11 -8.55 -15.94 -25.22
N GLN A 12 -9.47 -15.79 -24.26
CA GLN A 12 -10.17 -14.53 -24.00
C GLN A 12 -9.19 -13.41 -23.57
N ALA A 13 -8.21 -13.73 -22.73
CA ALA A 13 -7.18 -12.78 -22.30
C ALA A 13 -6.24 -12.37 -23.44
N VAL A 14 -5.87 -13.28 -24.33
CA VAL A 14 -5.08 -12.97 -25.54
C VAL A 14 -5.85 -12.05 -26.48
N LEU A 15 -7.13 -12.34 -26.73
CA LEU A 15 -7.99 -11.47 -27.56
C LEU A 15 -8.11 -10.07 -26.94
N LEU A 16 -8.25 -9.99 -25.62
CA LEU A 16 -8.30 -8.73 -24.89
C LEU A 16 -6.97 -7.96 -25.03
N ALA A 17 -5.83 -8.62 -24.85
CA ALA A 17 -4.50 -8.03 -25.04
C ALA A 17 -4.28 -7.50 -26.47
N GLY A 18 -4.89 -8.11 -27.48
CA GLY A 18 -4.90 -7.60 -28.87
C GLY A 18 -5.59 -6.24 -29.07
N SER A 19 -6.26 -5.72 -28.04
CA SER A 19 -6.85 -4.37 -28.01
C SER A 19 -6.15 -3.42 -27.04
N PHE A 20 -4.95 -3.77 -26.56
CA PHE A 20 -4.19 -2.99 -25.58
C PHE A 20 -3.94 -1.52 -25.99
N ASP A 21 -3.71 -1.29 -27.28
CA ASP A 21 -3.50 0.03 -27.88
C ASP A 21 -4.79 0.86 -28.04
N ARG A 22 -5.95 0.23 -27.82
CA ARG A 22 -7.29 0.83 -27.98
C ARG A 22 -8.05 0.72 -26.66
N PRO A 23 -7.84 1.65 -25.70
CA PRO A 23 -8.38 1.54 -24.35
C PRO A 23 -9.89 1.31 -24.29
N SER A 24 -10.67 1.96 -25.16
CA SER A 24 -12.13 1.75 -25.20
C SER A 24 -12.50 0.32 -25.58
N ALA A 25 -11.84 -0.27 -26.58
CA ALA A 25 -12.08 -1.65 -27.00
C ALA A 25 -11.65 -2.64 -25.91
N PHE A 26 -10.50 -2.39 -25.28
CA PHE A 26 -10.04 -3.17 -24.14
C PHE A 26 -11.07 -3.14 -23.01
N LEU A 27 -11.55 -1.95 -22.62
CA LEU A 27 -12.53 -1.82 -21.53
C LEU A 27 -13.81 -2.58 -21.81
N THR A 28 -14.35 -2.49 -23.02
CA THR A 28 -15.55 -3.25 -23.40
C THR A 28 -15.32 -4.76 -23.28
N GLY A 29 -14.20 -5.26 -23.81
CA GLY A 29 -13.85 -6.68 -23.71
C GLY A 29 -13.62 -7.13 -22.27
N PHE A 30 -12.95 -6.29 -21.47
CA PHE A 30 -12.65 -6.58 -20.07
C PHE A 30 -13.92 -6.62 -19.22
N GLN A 31 -14.83 -5.66 -19.38
CA GLN A 31 -16.12 -5.66 -18.68
C GLN A 31 -16.99 -6.86 -19.06
N ALA A 32 -16.98 -7.27 -20.33
CA ALA A 32 -17.68 -8.48 -20.77
C ALA A 32 -17.10 -9.74 -20.09
N LEU A 33 -15.77 -9.83 -20.02
CA LEU A 33 -15.06 -10.91 -19.34
C LEU A 33 -15.36 -10.93 -17.83
N LEU A 34 -15.32 -9.78 -17.16
CA LEU A 34 -15.66 -9.67 -15.75
C LEU A 34 -17.12 -10.08 -15.50
N SER A 35 -18.06 -9.61 -16.34
CA SER A 35 -19.48 -9.93 -16.22
C SER A 35 -19.79 -11.42 -16.42
N PHE A 36 -19.00 -12.10 -17.27
CA PHE A 36 -19.11 -13.53 -17.51
C PHE A 36 -18.64 -14.37 -16.32
N TYR A 37 -17.53 -13.97 -15.67
CA TYR A 37 -16.97 -14.67 -14.51
C TYR A 37 -17.45 -14.14 -13.15
N ALA A 38 -18.31 -13.13 -13.14
CA ALA A 38 -18.81 -12.49 -11.92
C ALA A 38 -19.51 -13.51 -11.01
N ASP A 39 -19.19 -13.46 -9.71
CA ASP A 39 -19.91 -14.26 -8.74
C ASP A 39 -21.21 -13.57 -8.33
N ARG A 40 -22.28 -13.87 -9.07
CA ARG A 40 -23.62 -13.33 -8.78
C ARG A 40 -24.25 -13.90 -7.51
N ALA A 41 -23.64 -14.92 -6.89
CA ALA A 41 -24.12 -15.52 -5.64
C ALA A 41 -23.46 -14.92 -4.39
N TYR A 42 -22.52 -13.99 -4.55
CA TYR A 42 -21.82 -13.36 -3.43
C TYR A 42 -22.76 -12.53 -2.55
N ARG A 43 -22.84 -12.88 -1.26
CA ARG A 43 -23.58 -12.13 -0.23
C ARG A 43 -22.56 -11.41 0.68
N PRO A 44 -22.47 -10.06 0.64
CA PRO A 44 -21.59 -9.33 1.55
C PRO A 44 -22.09 -9.49 3.00
N GLY A 45 -21.22 -9.92 3.91
CA GLY A 45 -21.53 -9.98 5.36
C GLY A 45 -20.89 -11.11 6.17
N LEU A 46 -20.27 -12.12 5.54
CA LEU A 46 -19.73 -13.29 6.26
C LEU A 46 -18.19 -13.29 6.47
N SER A 47 -17.46 -12.36 5.84
CA SER A 47 -16.00 -12.42 5.69
C SER A 47 -15.20 -11.48 6.61
N GLY A 48 -15.85 -10.75 7.54
CA GLY A 48 -15.16 -9.96 8.58
C GLY A 48 -14.33 -8.75 8.09
N SER A 49 -14.17 -8.55 6.79
CA SER A 49 -13.58 -7.34 6.20
C SER A 49 -14.68 -6.34 5.81
N PRO A 50 -14.45 -5.03 5.99
CA PRO A 50 -15.39 -4.01 5.52
C PRO A 50 -15.60 -4.16 4.00
N PRO A 51 -16.84 -3.96 3.51
CA PRO A 51 -17.12 -4.07 2.09
C PRO A 51 -16.35 -2.99 1.32
N PRO A 52 -15.85 -3.29 0.11
CA PRO A 52 -15.22 -2.29 -0.74
C PRO A 52 -16.15 -1.10 -0.98
N LEU A 53 -15.59 0.11 -1.04
CA LEU A 53 -16.33 1.32 -1.37
C LEU A 53 -16.79 1.35 -2.84
N LEU A 54 -16.13 0.57 -3.70
CA LEU A 54 -16.42 0.47 -5.13
C LEU A 54 -17.30 -0.74 -5.46
N HIS A 55 -18.00 -0.66 -6.59
CA HIS A 55 -18.66 -1.80 -7.18
C HIS A 55 -17.63 -2.93 -7.45
N THR A 56 -18.05 -4.18 -7.21
CA THR A 56 -17.22 -5.36 -7.39
C THR A 56 -17.95 -6.40 -8.23
N TYR A 57 -17.25 -6.96 -9.21
CA TYR A 57 -17.72 -8.13 -9.94
C TYR A 57 -17.48 -9.43 -9.16
N ASN A 58 -16.65 -9.37 -8.12
CA ASN A 58 -16.27 -10.50 -7.27
C ASN A 58 -15.69 -11.65 -8.11
N VAL A 59 -14.90 -11.30 -9.13
CA VAL A 59 -14.26 -12.31 -9.99
C VAL A 59 -13.15 -13.02 -9.24
N PRO A 60 -12.91 -14.32 -9.52
CA PRO A 60 -11.77 -15.03 -8.98
C PRO A 60 -10.45 -14.35 -9.35
N LYS A 61 -9.52 -14.26 -8.39
CA LYS A 61 -8.16 -13.70 -8.60
C LYS A 61 -7.42 -14.25 -9.84
N PRO A 62 -7.54 -15.56 -10.20
CA PRO A 62 -6.92 -16.09 -11.41
C PRO A 62 -7.33 -15.38 -12.70
N ILE A 63 -8.54 -14.81 -12.76
CA ILE A 63 -9.05 -14.09 -13.94
C ILE A 63 -8.20 -12.83 -14.19
N LEU A 64 -8.06 -11.98 -13.18
CA LEU A 64 -7.23 -10.76 -13.27
C LEU A 64 -5.77 -11.10 -13.52
N ARG A 65 -5.26 -12.16 -12.87
CA ARG A 65 -3.88 -12.61 -13.07
C ARG A 65 -3.63 -13.05 -14.51
N GLN A 66 -4.54 -13.78 -15.13
CA GLN A 66 -4.38 -14.20 -16.52
C GLN A 66 -4.40 -13.00 -17.47
N VAL A 67 -5.35 -12.08 -17.30
CA VAL A 67 -5.40 -10.84 -18.12
C VAL A 67 -4.10 -10.06 -18.00
N PHE A 68 -3.60 -9.87 -16.77
CA PHE A 68 -2.33 -9.20 -16.55
C PHE A 68 -1.15 -9.92 -17.20
N GLN A 69 -1.10 -11.26 -17.14
CA GLN A 69 -0.02 -12.04 -17.77
C GLN A 69 0.06 -11.83 -19.28
N GLU A 70 -1.07 -11.74 -19.98
CA GLU A 70 -1.09 -11.51 -21.43
C GLU A 70 -0.75 -10.05 -21.78
N VAL A 71 -1.08 -9.09 -20.91
CA VAL A 71 -0.82 -7.66 -21.14
C VAL A 71 0.61 -7.25 -20.74
N CYS A 72 1.22 -7.92 -19.75
CA CYS A 72 2.51 -7.55 -19.18
C CYS A 72 3.65 -7.37 -20.22
N PRO A 73 3.84 -8.26 -21.22
CA PRO A 73 4.85 -8.03 -22.27
C PRO A 73 4.63 -6.75 -23.06
N LEU A 74 3.37 -6.40 -23.32
CA LEU A 74 2.99 -5.18 -24.04
C LEU A 74 3.27 -3.93 -23.19
N VAL A 75 3.05 -4.00 -21.88
CA VAL A 75 3.35 -2.89 -20.95
C VAL A 75 4.84 -2.54 -20.96
N GLN A 76 5.71 -3.56 -20.96
CA GLN A 76 7.16 -3.38 -21.01
C GLN A 76 7.62 -2.79 -22.36
N GLN A 77 6.99 -3.22 -23.46
CA GLN A 77 7.33 -2.77 -24.81
C GLN A 77 6.76 -1.38 -25.15
N PHE A 78 5.58 -1.05 -24.60
CA PHE A 78 4.75 0.09 -25.01
C PHE A 78 4.21 0.84 -23.77
N PRO A 79 5.07 1.51 -22.99
CA PRO A 79 4.69 2.13 -21.72
C PRO A 79 3.70 3.30 -21.87
N ASP A 80 3.78 4.08 -22.96
CA ASP A 80 2.86 5.20 -23.18
C ASP A 80 1.43 4.70 -23.42
N GLN A 81 1.28 3.58 -24.14
CA GLN A 81 0.01 2.88 -24.33
C GLN A 81 -0.49 2.27 -23.02
N ALA A 82 0.42 1.73 -22.19
CA ALA A 82 0.08 1.23 -20.86
C ALA A 82 -0.53 2.33 -19.98
N PHE A 83 0.09 3.52 -19.97
CA PHE A 83 -0.45 4.66 -19.24
C PHE A 83 -1.81 5.10 -19.77
N ALA A 84 -2.01 5.16 -21.09
CA ALA A 84 -3.30 5.48 -21.69
C ALA A 84 -4.39 4.47 -21.28
N LEU A 85 -4.05 3.18 -21.24
CA LEU A 85 -4.95 2.14 -20.75
C LEU A 85 -5.26 2.30 -19.25
N CYS A 86 -4.26 2.59 -18.43
CA CYS A 86 -4.46 2.85 -16.99
C CYS A 86 -5.38 4.05 -16.74
N GLU A 87 -5.28 5.14 -17.51
CA GLU A 87 -6.23 6.27 -17.41
C GLU A 87 -7.67 5.82 -17.70
N ALA A 88 -7.85 4.98 -18.71
CA ALA A 88 -9.17 4.48 -19.10
C ALA A 88 -9.76 3.53 -18.03
N LEU A 89 -8.94 2.62 -17.50
CA LEU A 89 -9.29 1.73 -16.38
C LEU A 89 -9.61 2.53 -15.11
N TRP A 90 -8.82 3.56 -14.80
CA TRP A 90 -9.02 4.41 -13.62
C TRP A 90 -10.32 5.22 -13.67
N LYS A 91 -10.86 5.49 -14.85
CA LYS A 91 -12.19 6.14 -14.97
C LYS A 91 -13.34 5.19 -14.65
N GLN A 92 -13.10 3.87 -14.57
CA GLN A 92 -14.13 2.92 -14.23
C GLN A 92 -14.32 2.82 -12.71
N GLU A 93 -15.57 2.88 -12.24
CA GLU A 93 -15.92 2.83 -10.82
C GLU A 93 -16.06 1.39 -10.28
N ASN A 94 -15.13 0.51 -10.68
CA ASN A 94 -15.09 -0.86 -10.15
C ASN A 94 -13.70 -1.24 -9.66
N LEU A 95 -13.65 -2.11 -8.65
CA LEU A 95 -12.42 -2.51 -7.97
C LEU A 95 -11.47 -3.25 -8.92
N GLU A 96 -11.99 -4.17 -9.75
CA GLU A 96 -11.21 -4.99 -10.66
C GLU A 96 -10.37 -4.15 -11.64
N CYS A 97 -10.92 -3.04 -12.13
CA CYS A 97 -10.17 -2.08 -12.95
C CYS A 97 -9.06 -1.40 -12.14
N ARG A 98 -9.29 -1.04 -10.87
CA ARG A 98 -8.25 -0.45 -10.00
C ARG A 98 -7.11 -1.43 -9.74
N LEU A 99 -7.44 -2.68 -9.46
CA LEU A 99 -6.47 -3.75 -9.23
C LEU A 99 -5.63 -4.02 -10.48
N LEU A 100 -6.26 -4.10 -11.64
CA LEU A 100 -5.54 -4.27 -12.91
C LEU A 100 -4.64 -3.06 -13.21
N THR A 101 -5.12 -1.84 -12.95
CA THR A 101 -4.30 -0.62 -13.07
C THR A 101 -3.05 -0.69 -12.19
N ALA A 102 -3.18 -1.10 -10.92
CA ALA A 102 -2.03 -1.22 -10.02
C ALA A 102 -1.01 -2.26 -10.53
N SER A 103 -1.49 -3.40 -11.06
CA SER A 103 -0.64 -4.41 -11.67
C SER A 103 0.07 -3.90 -12.93
N ILE A 104 -0.64 -3.21 -13.83
CA ILE A 104 -0.06 -2.64 -15.06
C ILE A 104 1.01 -1.60 -14.71
N LEU A 105 0.73 -0.66 -13.80
CA LEU A 105 1.72 0.33 -13.36
C LEU A 105 2.97 -0.32 -12.76
N GLY A 106 2.80 -1.41 -12.01
CA GLY A 106 3.91 -2.18 -11.44
C GLY A 106 4.71 -2.97 -12.48
N ALA A 107 4.21 -3.09 -13.71
CA ALA A 107 4.92 -3.68 -14.84
C ALA A 107 5.46 -2.64 -15.82
N VAL A 108 5.29 -1.34 -15.57
CA VAL A 108 5.94 -0.31 -16.39
C VAL A 108 7.46 -0.32 -16.07
N PRO A 109 8.34 -0.16 -17.08
CA PRO A 109 9.78 -0.08 -16.84
C PRO A 109 10.12 1.00 -15.79
N VAL A 110 10.99 0.67 -14.83
CA VAL A 110 11.38 1.58 -13.73
C VAL A 110 12.03 2.88 -14.22
N ALA A 111 12.47 2.94 -15.47
CA ALA A 111 12.91 4.17 -16.13
C ALA A 111 11.80 5.24 -16.18
N ARG A 112 10.54 4.84 -16.27
CA ARG A 112 9.34 5.71 -16.29
C ARG A 112 8.67 5.82 -14.90
N SER A 113 9.46 5.69 -13.83
CA SER A 113 8.93 5.64 -12.46
C SER A 113 8.27 6.95 -12.03
N GLU A 114 8.73 8.09 -12.52
CA GLU A 114 8.17 9.40 -12.15
C GLU A 114 6.72 9.53 -12.65
N GLU A 115 6.44 9.07 -13.87
CA GLU A 115 5.08 9.06 -14.41
C GLU A 115 4.15 8.08 -13.70
N THR A 116 4.69 6.99 -13.14
CA THR A 116 3.95 6.10 -12.24
C THR A 116 3.66 6.80 -10.92
N ILE A 117 4.66 7.44 -10.30
CA ILE A 117 4.50 8.18 -9.03
C ILE A 117 3.44 9.28 -9.17
N GLU A 118 3.52 10.09 -10.22
CA GLU A 118 2.56 11.17 -10.49
C GLU A 118 1.12 10.66 -10.51
N ARG A 119 0.88 9.53 -11.20
CA ARG A 119 -0.43 8.89 -11.26
C ARG A 119 -0.87 8.38 -9.90
N VAL A 120 -0.01 7.68 -9.17
CA VAL A 120 -0.34 7.18 -7.82
C VAL A 120 -0.72 8.34 -6.90
N CYS A 121 0.05 9.43 -6.88
CA CYS A 121 -0.27 10.62 -6.08
C CYS A 121 -1.62 11.23 -6.47
N ARG A 122 -1.89 11.36 -7.78
CA ARG A 122 -3.14 11.92 -8.29
C ARG A 122 -4.35 11.03 -8.01
N TRP A 123 -4.14 9.72 -7.93
CA TRP A 123 -5.20 8.71 -7.85
C TRP A 123 -5.54 8.26 -6.44
N LEU A 124 -4.67 8.51 -5.45
CA LEU A 124 -4.92 8.10 -4.07
C LEU A 124 -5.23 9.31 -3.16
N PRO A 125 -6.41 9.97 -3.30
CA PRO A 125 -6.83 11.02 -2.37
C PRO A 125 -7.09 10.49 -0.95
N GLU A 126 -7.37 11.40 -0.03
CA GLU A 126 -7.58 11.11 1.40
C GLU A 126 -8.69 10.07 1.66
N GLU A 127 -9.73 10.04 0.83
CA GLU A 127 -10.90 9.16 1.00
C GLU A 127 -10.73 7.77 0.39
N THR A 128 -9.54 7.47 -0.18
CA THR A 128 -9.29 6.18 -0.80
C THR A 128 -9.30 5.05 0.22
N ASP A 129 -9.94 3.94 -0.15
CA ASP A 129 -9.94 2.71 0.63
C ASP A 129 -8.51 2.24 0.94
N THR A 130 -8.26 1.87 2.20
CA THR A 130 -6.92 1.47 2.66
C THR A 130 -6.40 0.21 1.97
N GLY A 131 -7.28 -0.73 1.62
CA GLY A 131 -6.88 -1.94 0.89
C GLY A 131 -6.44 -1.63 -0.54
N LEU A 132 -7.07 -0.62 -1.17
CA LEU A 132 -6.64 -0.14 -2.47
C LEU A 132 -5.27 0.56 -2.40
N ILE A 133 -5.03 1.39 -1.38
CA ILE A 133 -3.73 2.02 -1.17
C ILE A 133 -2.64 0.95 -0.99
N ASP A 134 -2.87 -0.02 -0.10
CA ASP A 134 -1.93 -1.12 0.14
C ASP A 134 -1.62 -1.87 -1.18
N THR A 135 -2.64 -2.13 -2.01
CA THR A 135 -2.45 -2.75 -3.33
C THR A 135 -1.52 -1.94 -4.23
N PHE A 136 -1.66 -0.62 -4.26
CA PHE A 136 -0.80 0.25 -5.06
C PHE A 136 0.66 0.25 -4.56
N PHE A 137 0.88 0.21 -3.26
CA PHE A 137 2.22 0.10 -2.70
C PHE A 137 2.86 -1.26 -3.00
N ASP A 138 2.08 -2.34 -2.93
CA ASP A 138 2.57 -3.70 -3.15
C ASP A 138 2.77 -4.07 -4.62
N GLN A 139 2.06 -3.40 -5.52
CA GLN A 139 2.10 -3.68 -6.96
C GLN A 139 2.76 -2.52 -7.72
N ALA A 140 2.10 -1.36 -7.78
CA ALA A 140 2.51 -0.26 -8.63
C ALA A 140 3.88 0.33 -8.25
N LEU A 141 4.14 0.49 -6.94
CA LEU A 141 5.40 1.08 -6.46
C LEU A 141 6.46 0.05 -6.06
N ARG A 142 6.18 -1.25 -6.20
CA ARG A 142 7.14 -2.30 -5.86
C ARG A 142 8.44 -2.22 -6.68
N PRO A 143 8.43 -2.03 -8.01
CA PRO A 143 9.68 -1.91 -8.78
C PRO A 143 10.53 -0.74 -8.31
N LEU A 144 9.91 0.41 -8.03
CA LEU A 144 10.58 1.58 -7.49
C LEU A 144 11.24 1.28 -6.13
N ARG A 145 10.53 0.58 -5.23
CA ARG A 145 11.06 0.17 -3.91
C ARG A 145 12.26 -0.77 -4.03
N VAL A 146 12.24 -1.71 -4.98
CA VAL A 146 13.27 -2.75 -5.13
C VAL A 146 14.47 -2.28 -5.95
N GLU A 147 14.24 -1.64 -7.09
CA GLU A 147 15.29 -1.29 -8.06
C GLU A 147 15.84 0.13 -7.87
N LYS A 148 15.05 1.03 -7.28
CA LYS A 148 15.41 2.44 -7.05
C LYS A 148 15.10 2.87 -5.62
N GLN A 149 15.52 2.06 -4.65
CA GLN A 149 15.19 2.22 -3.23
C GLN A 149 15.50 3.63 -2.68
N LEU A 150 16.62 4.26 -3.08
CA LEU A 150 16.95 5.63 -2.67
C LEU A 150 15.90 6.65 -3.13
N ARG A 151 15.40 6.53 -4.37
CA ARG A 151 14.34 7.39 -4.86
C ARG A 151 13.03 7.15 -4.11
N PHE A 152 12.71 5.89 -3.80
CA PHE A 152 11.56 5.55 -2.96
C PHE A 152 11.67 6.18 -1.56
N GLN A 153 12.88 6.16 -0.96
CA GLN A 153 13.16 6.80 0.32
C GLN A 153 13.08 8.32 0.27
N GLN A 154 13.38 8.96 -0.86
CA GLN A 154 13.15 10.40 -1.04
C GLN A 154 11.65 10.69 -1.12
N LEU A 155 10.91 9.96 -1.95
CA LEU A 155 9.48 10.12 -2.12
C LEU A 155 8.70 10.01 -0.79
N LEU A 156 9.02 9.00 0.03
CA LEU A 156 8.37 8.87 1.34
C LEU A 156 8.71 10.02 2.29
N GLN A 157 9.93 10.56 2.21
CA GLN A 157 10.31 11.71 3.04
C GLN A 157 9.57 12.97 2.60
N ASP A 158 9.40 13.16 1.30
CA ASP A 158 8.64 14.28 0.75
C ASP A 158 7.18 14.22 1.23
N TRP A 159 6.55 13.05 1.16
CA TRP A 159 5.21 12.81 1.68
C TRP A 159 5.07 13.02 3.19
N LEU A 160 6.01 12.53 3.99
CA LEU A 160 5.98 12.71 5.45
C LEU A 160 6.21 14.17 5.86
N LYS A 161 6.97 14.95 5.08
CA LYS A 161 7.21 16.38 5.34
C LYS A 161 6.08 17.29 4.85
N SER A 162 5.15 16.76 4.06
CA SER A 162 4.01 17.51 3.56
C SER A 162 3.12 18.03 4.69
N ASN A 163 2.46 19.15 4.45
CA ASN A 163 1.42 19.69 5.33
C ASN A 163 0.05 19.02 5.11
N HIS A 164 -0.07 18.16 4.09
CA HIS A 164 -1.30 17.46 3.77
C HIS A 164 -1.34 16.08 4.41
N VAL A 165 -2.34 15.84 5.26
CA VAL A 165 -2.54 14.56 5.96
C VAL A 165 -2.65 13.37 4.99
N ALA A 166 -3.26 13.58 3.81
CA ALA A 166 -3.36 12.56 2.77
C ALA A 166 -1.99 12.08 2.30
N GLU A 167 -1.05 13.00 2.06
CA GLU A 167 0.32 12.67 1.66
C GLU A 167 1.09 12.03 2.81
N GLN A 168 0.97 12.57 4.03
CA GLN A 168 1.57 11.95 5.21
C GLN A 168 1.09 10.51 5.41
N ARG A 169 -0.18 10.20 5.10
CA ARG A 169 -0.71 8.84 5.10
C ARG A 169 -0.01 7.95 4.06
N LEU A 170 0.22 8.46 2.85
CA LEU A 170 1.02 7.75 1.84
C LEU A 170 2.45 7.50 2.35
N GLY A 171 3.06 8.49 3.02
CA GLY A 171 4.35 8.34 3.69
C GLY A 171 4.37 7.22 4.73
N MET A 172 3.35 7.14 5.59
CA MET A 172 3.23 6.06 6.59
C MET A 172 3.07 4.69 5.93
N ARG A 173 2.29 4.61 4.85
CA ARG A 173 2.10 3.37 4.08
C ARG A 173 3.39 2.96 3.38
N ALA A 174 4.16 3.91 2.85
CA ALA A 174 5.49 3.66 2.29
C ALA A 174 6.47 3.11 3.34
N LEU A 175 6.46 3.66 4.58
CA LEU A 175 7.25 3.13 5.69
C LEU A 175 6.85 1.70 6.05
N GLN A 176 5.54 1.43 6.14
CA GLN A 176 5.04 0.07 6.36
C GLN A 176 5.56 -0.89 5.29
N ALA A 177 5.48 -0.47 4.03
CA ALA A 177 5.93 -1.26 2.89
C ALA A 177 7.45 -1.55 2.93
N LEU A 178 8.27 -0.61 3.43
CA LEU A 178 9.70 -0.87 3.65
C LEU A 178 9.93 -1.88 4.77
N LEU A 179 9.24 -1.72 5.91
CA LEU A 179 9.41 -2.60 7.06
C LEU A 179 8.97 -4.04 6.77
N GLU A 180 7.94 -4.21 5.94
CA GLU A 180 7.42 -5.51 5.51
C GLU A 180 8.37 -6.23 4.54
N ASP A 181 9.31 -5.53 3.89
CA ASP A 181 10.37 -6.17 3.12
C ASP A 181 11.41 -6.80 4.08
N PRO A 182 11.55 -8.13 4.10
CA PRO A 182 12.51 -8.80 4.99
C PRO A 182 13.96 -8.39 4.71
N LYS A 183 14.27 -7.94 3.49
CA LYS A 183 15.60 -7.50 3.09
C LYS A 183 15.93 -6.07 3.54
N PHE A 184 14.92 -5.30 3.94
CA PHE A 184 15.14 -3.98 4.51
C PHE A 184 15.69 -4.12 5.92
N ASP A 185 16.85 -3.52 6.19
CA ASP A 185 17.60 -3.62 7.44
C ASP A 185 17.82 -2.26 8.13
N ASN A 186 17.61 -1.15 7.41
CA ASN A 186 17.80 0.21 7.93
C ASN A 186 16.62 0.69 8.80
N ILE A 187 16.36 -0.02 9.89
CA ILE A 187 15.35 0.35 10.91
C ILE A 187 15.61 1.76 11.50
N PRO A 188 16.87 2.19 11.76
CA PRO A 188 17.14 3.54 12.25
C PRO A 188 16.61 4.65 11.33
N PHE A 189 16.63 4.45 10.01
CA PHE A 189 16.03 5.39 9.07
C PHE A 189 14.53 5.56 9.31
N VAL A 190 13.79 4.45 9.50
CA VAL A 190 12.34 4.48 9.75
C VAL A 190 12.05 5.17 11.07
N ILE A 191 12.78 4.81 12.14
CA ILE A 191 12.63 5.43 13.46
C ILE A 191 12.82 6.94 13.37
N LYS A 192 13.86 7.40 12.65
CA LYS A 192 14.10 8.84 12.45
C LYS A 192 12.89 9.52 11.80
N GLN A 193 12.30 8.92 10.78
CA GLN A 193 11.11 9.47 10.11
C GLN A 193 9.87 9.52 11.02
N LEU A 194 9.73 8.57 11.96
CA LEU A 194 8.59 8.52 12.88
C LEU A 194 8.66 9.55 14.01
N THR A 195 9.85 10.07 14.32
CA THR A 195 10.09 11.00 15.45
C THR A 195 9.06 12.13 15.58
N PRO A 196 8.80 12.97 14.55
CA PRO A 196 7.85 14.07 14.70
C PRO A 196 6.43 13.58 14.99
N PHE A 197 6.03 12.46 14.38
CA PHE A 197 4.70 11.90 14.54
C PHE A 197 4.50 11.26 15.91
N VAL A 198 5.50 10.57 16.45
CA VAL A 198 5.37 9.94 17.77
C VAL A 198 5.27 10.97 18.89
N ARG A 199 5.84 12.17 18.70
CA ARG A 199 5.69 13.28 19.65
C ARG A 199 4.32 13.93 19.56
N ASN A 200 3.85 14.20 18.34
CA ASN A 200 2.57 14.86 18.08
C ASN A 200 1.90 14.20 16.86
N ILE A 201 0.86 13.41 17.10
CA ILE A 201 0.20 12.60 16.08
C ILE A 201 -1.07 13.30 15.61
N PRO A 202 -1.18 13.66 14.31
CA PRO A 202 -2.46 14.03 13.73
C PRO A 202 -3.48 12.90 13.94
N SER A 203 -4.67 13.19 14.48
CA SER A 203 -5.66 12.16 14.85
C SER A 203 -5.97 11.16 13.72
N ARG A 204 -5.99 11.62 12.47
CA ARG A 204 -6.24 10.80 11.28
C ARG A 204 -5.12 9.81 10.94
N LEU A 205 -3.88 10.05 11.39
CA LEU A 205 -2.72 9.20 11.14
C LEU A 205 -2.43 8.20 12.26
N ARG A 206 -3.12 8.30 13.40
CA ARG A 206 -2.90 7.40 14.55
C ARG A 206 -2.94 5.91 14.18
N PRO A 207 -3.91 5.41 13.38
CA PRO A 207 -3.95 4.00 13.01
C PRO A 207 -2.72 3.58 12.19
N ASP A 208 -2.33 4.39 11.19
CA ASP A 208 -1.19 4.11 10.33
C ASP A 208 0.13 4.16 11.11
N LEU A 209 0.31 5.18 11.95
CA LEU A 209 1.49 5.32 12.80
C LEU A 209 1.63 4.12 13.75
N LEU A 210 0.55 3.71 14.40
CA LEU A 210 0.59 2.54 15.29
C LEU A 210 0.94 1.27 14.53
N LYS A 211 0.40 1.06 13.33
CA LYS A 211 0.74 -0.09 12.48
C LYS A 211 2.25 -0.12 12.16
N VAL A 212 2.80 1.01 11.72
CA VAL A 212 4.24 1.15 11.42
C VAL A 212 5.07 0.90 12.67
N PHE A 213 4.76 1.59 13.77
CA PHE A 213 5.53 1.48 15.00
C PHE A 213 5.51 0.07 15.60
N GLN A 214 4.35 -0.59 15.63
CA GLN A 214 4.25 -1.97 16.09
C GLN A 214 5.06 -2.94 15.21
N THR A 215 5.20 -2.65 13.91
CA THR A 215 6.08 -3.41 13.02
C THR A 215 7.55 -3.18 13.36
N VAL A 216 7.95 -1.95 13.73
CA VAL A 216 9.28 -1.67 14.27
C VAL A 216 9.54 -2.46 15.56
N VAL A 217 8.59 -2.48 16.52
CA VAL A 217 8.74 -3.24 17.77
C VAL A 217 8.99 -4.73 17.50
N ARG A 218 8.27 -5.31 16.53
CA ARG A 218 8.44 -6.72 16.15
C ARG A 218 9.79 -7.00 15.48
N ARG A 219 10.35 -6.05 14.74
CA ARG A 219 11.62 -6.24 14.02
C ARG A 219 12.86 -5.91 14.85
N SER A 220 12.80 -4.86 15.67
CA SER A 220 13.89 -4.41 16.52
C SER A 220 13.34 -3.84 17.83
N PRO A 221 12.96 -4.70 18.80
CA PRO A 221 12.36 -4.26 20.06
C PRO A 221 13.31 -3.38 20.87
N GLY A 222 14.62 -3.64 20.84
CA GLY A 222 15.63 -2.82 21.53
C GLY A 222 15.69 -1.39 21.00
N GLU A 223 15.77 -1.19 19.68
CA GLU A 223 15.76 0.14 19.08
C GLU A 223 14.44 0.87 19.31
N ALA A 224 13.31 0.15 19.23
CA ALA A 224 12.00 0.73 19.48
C ALA A 224 11.85 1.20 20.94
N ALA A 225 12.35 0.43 21.91
CA ALA A 225 12.32 0.80 23.32
C ALA A 225 13.21 2.02 23.59
N TYR A 226 14.45 2.00 23.10
CA TYR A 226 15.37 3.14 23.22
C TYR A 226 14.75 4.43 22.65
N PHE A 227 14.14 4.33 21.47
CA PHE A 227 13.46 5.44 20.84
C PHE A 227 12.30 5.98 21.68
N LEU A 228 11.46 5.12 22.27
CA LEU A 228 10.39 5.57 23.17
C LEU A 228 10.93 6.20 24.44
N HIS A 229 11.94 5.61 25.08
CA HIS A 229 12.60 6.20 26.25
C HIS A 229 13.09 7.62 25.97
N HIS A 230 13.80 7.79 24.85
CA HIS A 230 14.29 9.09 24.43
C HIS A 230 13.15 10.09 24.25
N ASN A 231 12.08 9.73 23.54
CA ASN A 231 10.99 10.67 23.28
C ASN A 231 10.10 10.93 24.52
N LEU A 232 9.95 9.98 25.44
CA LEU A 232 9.26 10.18 26.72
C LEU A 232 9.99 11.19 27.62
N SER A 233 11.31 11.30 27.49
CA SER A 233 12.12 12.27 28.23
C SER A 233 12.08 13.69 27.65
N ILE A 234 11.55 13.85 26.43
CA ILE A 234 11.55 15.13 25.71
C ILE A 234 10.29 15.92 26.05
N PRO A 235 10.42 17.21 26.43
CA PRO A 235 9.28 18.12 26.58
C PRO A 235 8.44 18.21 25.30
N ASP A 236 7.14 18.49 25.42
CA ASP A 236 6.22 18.65 24.29
C ASP A 236 6.04 17.39 23.42
N SER A 237 5.98 16.22 24.06
CA SER A 237 5.74 14.91 23.44
C SER A 237 4.41 14.23 23.88
N PRO A 238 3.26 14.95 23.83
CA PRO A 238 2.01 14.51 24.47
C PRO A 238 1.50 13.14 24.01
N ASP A 239 1.79 12.74 22.78
CA ASP A 239 1.32 11.48 22.22
C ASP A 239 2.32 10.31 22.40
N THR A 240 3.56 10.55 22.84
CA THR A 240 4.56 9.47 22.95
C THR A 240 4.14 8.42 23.99
N ALA A 241 3.60 8.87 25.13
CA ALA A 241 3.06 7.97 26.14
C ALA A 241 1.85 7.16 25.61
N TYR A 242 1.09 7.70 24.66
CA TYR A 242 0.01 6.95 24.00
C TYR A 242 0.58 5.83 23.11
N VAL A 243 1.58 6.13 22.28
CA VAL A 243 2.23 5.12 21.41
C VAL A 243 2.87 4.00 22.24
N ALA A 244 3.59 4.36 23.31
CA ALA A 244 4.21 3.40 24.23
C ALA A 244 3.14 2.47 24.85
N ARG A 245 2.06 3.02 25.41
CA ARG A 245 0.96 2.20 25.97
C ARG A 245 0.31 1.26 24.95
N LYS A 246 0.11 1.72 23.71
CA LYS A 246 -0.54 0.92 22.65
C LYS A 246 0.36 -0.16 22.05
N SER A 247 1.67 -0.09 22.26
CA SER A 247 2.64 -1.06 21.78
C SER A 247 3.25 -1.92 22.89
N LEU A 248 3.06 -1.57 24.16
CA LEU A 248 3.72 -2.17 25.33
C LEU A 248 3.70 -3.70 25.31
N LYS A 249 2.54 -4.32 25.07
CA LYS A 249 2.39 -5.79 25.09
C LYS A 249 3.19 -6.53 23.99
N LEU A 250 3.74 -5.81 23.02
CA LEU A 250 4.56 -6.38 21.96
C LEU A 250 6.04 -6.45 22.32
N PHE A 251 6.46 -5.76 23.38
CA PHE A 251 7.84 -5.79 23.85
C PHE A 251 8.10 -7.04 24.73
N PRO A 252 9.35 -7.54 24.77
CA PRO A 252 9.83 -8.41 25.84
C PRO A 252 9.57 -7.84 27.25
N GLU A 253 9.38 -8.70 28.25
CA GLU A 253 8.96 -8.30 29.60
C GLU A 253 9.91 -7.29 30.28
N ASP A 254 11.22 -7.48 30.13
CA ASP A 254 12.27 -6.60 30.64
C ASP A 254 12.14 -5.16 30.09
N LEU A 255 11.89 -5.03 28.79
CA LEU A 255 11.66 -3.73 28.15
C LEU A 255 10.30 -3.13 28.52
N GLN A 256 9.28 -3.96 28.80
CA GLN A 256 7.97 -3.45 29.25
C GLN A 256 8.09 -2.72 30.59
N ASP A 257 8.81 -3.29 31.55
CA ASP A 257 8.94 -2.70 32.89
C ASP A 257 9.72 -1.39 32.84
N SER A 258 10.80 -1.35 32.07
CA SER A 258 11.56 -0.14 31.80
C SER A 258 10.67 0.97 31.19
N LEU A 259 9.87 0.64 30.17
CA LEU A 259 8.98 1.60 29.53
C LEU A 259 7.85 2.07 30.47
N ARG A 260 7.32 1.20 31.34
CA ARG A 260 6.34 1.58 32.36
C ARG A 260 6.91 2.62 33.32
N ALA A 261 8.13 2.41 33.80
CA ALA A 261 8.82 3.36 34.68
C ALA A 261 8.99 4.72 33.98
N ALA A 262 9.48 4.72 32.74
CA ALA A 262 9.66 5.94 31.96
C ALA A 262 8.35 6.72 31.74
N MET A 263 7.23 6.03 31.48
CA MET A 263 5.91 6.68 31.34
C MET A 263 5.38 7.28 32.65
N ARG A 264 5.83 6.78 33.81
CA ARG A 264 5.49 7.34 35.14
C ARG A 264 6.37 8.53 35.54
N GLY A 265 7.40 8.84 34.76
CA GLY A 265 8.41 9.85 35.12
C GLY A 265 9.42 9.35 36.15
N GLU A 266 9.50 8.04 36.39
CA GLU A 266 10.54 7.43 37.20
C GLU A 266 11.82 7.37 36.35
N ILE A 267 12.70 8.37 36.53
CA ILE A 267 14.02 8.35 35.87
C ILE A 267 14.82 7.20 36.49
N VAL A 268 15.00 6.12 35.73
CA VAL A 268 15.97 5.07 36.06
C VAL A 268 17.35 5.72 36.00
N SER A 269 17.95 5.88 37.17
CA SER A 269 19.29 6.45 37.39
C SER A 269 20.37 5.47 36.96
#